data_AF-A0A4Y7JJS0-F1
#
_entry.id   AF-A0A4Y7JJS0-F1
#
_cell.length_a   1.000
_cell.length_b   1.000
_cell.length_c   1.000
_cell.angle_alpha   90.00
_cell.angle_beta   90.00
_cell.angle_gamma   90.00
#
_symmetry.space_group_name_H-M   'P 1'
#
loop_
_entity.id
_entity.type
_entity.pdbx_description
1 polymer ?
#
loop_
_entity_poly.entity_id
_entity_poly.type
_entity_poly.pdbx_seq_one_letter_code
_entity_poly.pdbx_strand_id
1 'polypeptide(L)'
;MTLTSDKNKGGGLTDIENWMNSVEMKVNSWVLDKSFVLNCSLEEASEYFELVEQVLGLADNLASFPFNDDWKNKELLHQAHTVLHFAMVKLEEEFSHILVKNRQFLETEKGNVSVCLCRDVINEEEDDEVEESSISKEFIINLVRPNVIPVLKCIANLMFASKYEQECTLAYIRNRRVALAEVLFRLDMERMSIDELVKMDWP
;
A
#
# COMPACT_ATOMS: atom_id res chain seq x y z
N MET A 1 5.62 -11.34 -58.86
CA MET A 1 6.82 -10.60 -58.42
C MET A 1 6.34 -9.49 -57.49
N THR A 2 6.31 -9.77 -56.19
CA THR A 2 7.30 -9.34 -55.16
C THR A 2 7.19 -7.85 -54.86
N LEU A 3 6.55 -7.49 -53.74
CA LEU A 3 7.16 -7.06 -52.45
C LEU A 3 8.00 -5.78 -52.65
N THR A 4 7.70 -4.67 -51.98
CA THR A 4 7.93 -4.52 -50.53
C THR A 4 7.16 -3.33 -49.95
N SER A 5 6.53 -3.55 -48.80
CA SER A 5 6.11 -2.49 -47.87
C SER A 5 6.54 -2.94 -46.49
N ASP A 6 7.77 -2.63 -46.09
CA ASP A 6 8.20 -2.77 -44.69
C ASP A 6 9.47 -1.95 -44.44
N LYS A 7 9.31 -0.67 -44.08
CA LYS A 7 10.37 0.16 -43.50
C LYS A 7 9.73 1.26 -42.63
N ASN A 8 9.28 0.91 -41.43
CA ASN A 8 9.21 1.91 -40.34
C ASN A 8 9.22 1.36 -38.90
N LYS A 9 9.44 0.07 -38.67
CA LYS A 9 9.40 -0.52 -37.31
C LYS A 9 10.67 -0.30 -36.46
N GLY A 10 11.81 0.07 -37.06
CA GLY A 10 13.09 0.13 -36.35
C GLY A 10 13.36 1.40 -35.54
N GLY A 11 12.72 2.53 -35.90
CA GLY A 11 12.91 3.81 -35.21
C GLY A 11 12.28 3.80 -33.81
N GLY A 12 10.99 3.51 -33.73
CA GLY A 12 10.24 3.59 -32.48
C GLY A 12 10.73 2.64 -31.37
N LEU A 13 11.26 1.46 -31.72
CA LEU A 13 11.77 0.52 -30.71
C LEU A 13 13.05 1.02 -30.04
N THR A 14 13.89 1.73 -30.78
CA THR A 14 15.13 2.32 -30.26
C THR A 14 14.81 3.52 -29.37
N ASP A 15 13.77 4.28 -29.70
CA ASP A 15 13.30 5.40 -28.88
C ASP A 15 12.72 4.92 -27.54
N ILE A 16 11.95 3.81 -27.54
CA ILE A 16 11.41 3.17 -26.33
C ILE A 16 12.54 2.65 -25.43
N GLU A 17 13.58 2.05 -26.01
CA GLU A 17 14.75 1.55 -25.28
C GLU A 17 15.51 2.68 -24.59
N ASN A 18 15.77 3.78 -25.31
CA ASN A 18 16.42 4.96 -24.74
C ASN A 18 15.58 5.58 -23.61
N TRP A 19 14.27 5.65 -23.80
CA TRP A 19 13.35 6.11 -22.77
C TRP A 19 13.36 5.18 -21.55
N MET A 20 13.31 3.86 -21.74
CA MET A 20 13.31 2.87 -20.65
C MET A 20 14.60 2.95 -19.82
N ASN A 21 15.75 3.09 -20.49
CA ASN A 21 17.03 3.30 -19.82
C ASN A 21 17.04 4.61 -19.00
N SER A 22 16.40 5.68 -19.50
CA SER A 22 16.25 6.93 -18.75
C SER A 22 15.36 6.76 -17.52
N VAL A 23 14.24 6.03 -17.65
CA VAL A 23 13.34 5.77 -16.52
C VAL A 23 14.00 4.87 -15.49
N GLU A 24 14.70 3.82 -15.91
CA GLU A 24 15.44 2.94 -15.03
C GLU A 24 16.48 3.72 -14.21
N MET A 25 17.28 4.58 -14.85
CA MET A 25 18.24 5.42 -14.13
C MET A 25 17.55 6.32 -13.11
N LYS A 26 16.39 6.90 -13.45
CA LYS A 26 15.66 7.80 -12.57
C LYS A 26 15.01 7.06 -11.40
N VAL A 27 14.34 5.94 -11.65
CA VAL A 27 13.79 5.07 -10.62
C VAL A 27 14.89 4.55 -9.70
N ASN A 28 16.01 4.07 -10.25
CA ASN A 28 17.14 3.61 -9.44
C ASN A 28 17.75 4.75 -8.61
N SER A 29 17.77 5.98 -9.11
CA SER A 29 18.22 7.13 -8.31
C SER A 29 17.35 7.33 -7.07
N TRP A 30 16.02 7.19 -7.19
CA TRP A 30 15.07 7.30 -6.08
C TRP A 30 15.08 6.09 -5.14
N VAL A 31 15.30 4.89 -5.69
CA VAL A 31 15.42 3.65 -4.91
C VAL A 31 16.72 3.65 -4.09
N LEU A 32 17.83 4.13 -4.66
CA LEU A 32 19.12 4.21 -3.99
C LEU A 32 19.22 5.37 -3.01
N ASP A 33 18.47 6.45 -3.25
CA ASP A 33 18.42 7.57 -2.34
C ASP A 33 17.61 7.22 -1.09
N LYS A 34 18.33 6.83 -0.03
CA LYS A 34 17.75 6.58 1.30
C LYS A 34 17.07 7.82 1.91
N SER A 35 17.30 9.02 1.37
CA SER A 35 16.64 10.25 1.78
C SER A 35 15.35 10.54 1.01
N PHE A 36 15.10 9.82 -0.10
CA PHE A 36 13.82 9.86 -0.79
C PHE A 36 12.77 9.23 0.12
N VAL A 37 12.12 10.09 0.89
CA VAL A 37 10.86 9.77 1.54
C VAL A 37 9.80 10.42 0.66
N LEU A 38 8.62 9.83 0.49
CA LEU A 38 7.44 10.48 -0.13
C LEU A 38 6.97 11.75 0.63
N ASN A 39 7.81 12.29 1.53
CA ASN A 39 7.78 13.63 2.10
C ASN A 39 8.53 14.68 1.23
N CYS A 40 9.19 14.28 0.14
CA CYS A 40 9.60 15.18 -0.93
C CYS A 40 8.37 15.93 -1.50
N SER A 41 8.59 17.04 -2.21
CA SER A 41 7.48 17.87 -2.68
C SER A 41 6.40 17.04 -3.38
N LEU A 42 5.13 17.44 -3.28
CA LEU A 42 4.01 16.74 -3.94
C LEU A 42 4.29 16.49 -5.44
N GLU A 43 5.07 17.37 -6.06
CA GLU A 43 5.52 17.34 -7.45
C GLU A 43 6.52 16.20 -7.74
N GLU A 44 7.53 16.00 -6.87
CA GLU A 44 8.47 14.88 -7.00
C GLU A 44 7.79 13.53 -6.77
N ALA A 45 6.83 13.50 -5.84
CA ALA A 45 6.00 12.31 -5.64
C ALA A 45 5.15 12.03 -6.89
N SER A 46 4.43 13.02 -7.43
CA SER A 46 3.60 12.81 -8.63
C SER A 46 4.43 12.38 -9.84
N GLU A 47 5.63 12.95 -10.03
CA GLU A 47 6.51 12.55 -11.13
C GLU A 47 6.95 11.07 -11.00
N TYR A 48 7.23 10.62 -9.77
CA TYR A 48 7.51 9.21 -9.51
C TYR A 48 6.33 8.32 -9.90
N PHE A 49 5.11 8.66 -9.44
CA PHE A 49 3.90 7.90 -9.76
C PHE A 49 3.66 7.82 -11.28
N GLU A 50 3.75 8.95 -11.97
CA GLU A 50 3.54 9.03 -13.41
C GLU A 50 4.54 8.17 -14.20
N LEU A 51 5.81 8.12 -13.77
CA LEU A 51 6.80 7.28 -14.42
C LEU A 51 6.53 5.80 -14.20
N VAL A 52 6.17 5.40 -12.98
CA VAL A 52 5.84 4.00 -12.67
C VAL A 52 4.59 3.56 -13.44
N GLU A 53 3.56 4.40 -13.53
CA GLU A 53 2.36 4.13 -14.34
C GLU A 53 2.69 4.00 -15.83
N GLN A 54 3.59 4.83 -16.37
CA GLN A 54 4.06 4.71 -17.74
C GLN A 54 4.80 3.40 -18.00
N VAL A 55 5.69 2.98 -17.08
CA VAL A 55 6.39 1.68 -17.18
C VAL A 55 5.40 0.53 -17.11
N LEU A 56 4.39 0.61 -16.23
CA LEU A 56 3.33 -0.39 -16.13
C LEU A 56 2.54 -0.51 -17.44
N GLY A 57 2.10 0.63 -17.99
CA GLY A 57 1.41 0.67 -19.28
C GLY A 57 2.25 0.13 -20.42
N LEU A 58 3.56 0.39 -20.44
CA LEU A 58 4.46 -0.19 -21.43
C LEU A 58 4.63 -1.70 -21.25
N ALA A 59 4.77 -2.19 -20.02
CA ALA A 59 4.85 -3.62 -19.73
C ALA A 59 3.58 -4.35 -20.21
N ASP A 60 2.40 -3.80 -19.93
CA ASP A 60 1.11 -4.37 -20.37
C ASP A 60 0.97 -4.34 -21.91
N ASN A 61 1.39 -3.25 -22.55
CA ASN A 61 1.41 -3.15 -24.01
C ASN A 61 2.36 -4.19 -24.61
N LEU A 62 3.59 -4.29 -24.12
CA LEU A 62 4.60 -5.26 -24.57
C LEU A 62 4.13 -6.71 -24.37
N ALA A 63 3.45 -7.00 -23.26
CA ALA A 63 2.90 -8.32 -22.96
C ALA A 63 1.70 -8.69 -23.87
N SER A 64 0.93 -7.71 -24.33
CA SER A 64 -0.29 -7.92 -25.13
C SER A 64 -0.04 -8.22 -26.61
N PHE A 65 1.18 -8.02 -27.13
CA PHE A 65 1.48 -8.27 -28.55
C PHE A 65 1.58 -9.78 -28.87
N PRO A 66 0.76 -10.31 -29.79
CA PRO A 66 0.67 -11.75 -30.07
C PRO A 66 1.85 -12.33 -30.87
N PHE A 67 2.82 -11.50 -31.28
CA PHE A 67 4.05 -11.90 -31.98
C PHE A 67 5.31 -11.52 -31.17
N ASN A 68 5.31 -11.88 -29.88
CA ASN A 68 6.36 -11.54 -28.92
C ASN A 68 7.61 -12.44 -29.01
N ASP A 69 7.98 -12.94 -30.19
CA ASP A 69 9.21 -13.74 -30.37
C ASP A 69 10.44 -12.91 -30.74
N ASP A 70 10.28 -11.59 -30.85
CA ASP A 70 11.42 -10.68 -30.92
C ASP A 70 12.13 -10.67 -29.55
N TRP A 71 13.36 -11.21 -29.54
CA TRP A 71 14.21 -11.24 -28.35
C TRP A 71 14.37 -9.86 -27.72
N LYS A 72 14.32 -8.78 -28.53
CA LYS A 72 14.45 -7.41 -28.06
C LYS A 72 13.21 -6.94 -27.28
N ASN A 73 12.01 -7.37 -27.68
CA ASN A 73 10.79 -7.07 -26.91
C ASN A 73 10.77 -7.83 -25.58
N LYS A 74 11.25 -9.08 -25.56
CA LYS A 74 11.40 -9.86 -24.31
C LYS A 74 12.37 -9.19 -23.35
N GLU A 75 13.48 -8.66 -23.86
CA GLU A 75 14.45 -7.90 -23.05
C GLU A 75 13.82 -6.63 -22.47
N LEU A 76 13.13 -5.82 -23.27
CA LEU A 76 12.45 -4.62 -22.80
C LEU A 76 11.35 -4.92 -21.78
N LEU A 77 10.60 -6.02 -21.97
CA LEU A 77 9.59 -6.45 -21.02
C LEU A 77 10.24 -6.90 -19.70
N HIS A 78 11.35 -7.63 -19.77
CA HIS A 78 12.11 -8.03 -18.59
C HIS A 78 12.66 -6.80 -17.83
N GLN A 79 13.20 -5.82 -18.56
CA GLN A 79 13.67 -4.56 -17.99
C GLN A 79 12.53 -3.77 -17.34
N ALA A 80 11.38 -3.65 -18.01
CA ALA A 80 10.19 -2.99 -17.45
C ALA A 80 9.73 -3.68 -16.16
N HIS A 81 9.66 -5.01 -16.13
CA HIS A 81 9.32 -5.76 -14.92
C HIS A 81 10.34 -5.56 -13.80
N THR A 82 11.62 -5.45 -14.13
CA THR A 82 12.70 -5.20 -13.16
C THR A 82 12.56 -3.81 -12.54
N VAL A 83 12.32 -2.78 -13.36
CA VAL A 83 12.07 -1.41 -12.90
C VAL A 83 10.82 -1.34 -12.03
N LEU A 84 9.73 -1.99 -12.45
CA LEU A 84 8.50 -2.09 -11.64
C LEU A 84 8.78 -2.78 -10.31
N HIS A 85 9.53 -3.88 -10.30
CA HIS A 85 9.86 -4.58 -9.06
C HIS A 85 10.59 -3.68 -8.07
N PHE A 86 11.64 -2.98 -8.51
CA PHE A 86 12.36 -2.03 -7.65
C PHE A 86 11.48 -0.88 -7.17
N ALA A 87 10.61 -0.37 -8.04
CA ALA A 87 9.65 0.66 -7.66
C ALA A 87 8.68 0.17 -6.57
N MET A 88 8.14 -1.05 -6.71
CA MET A 88 7.19 -1.61 -5.75
C MET A 88 7.83 -1.91 -4.39
N VAL A 89 9.08 -2.40 -4.38
CA VAL A 89 9.85 -2.56 -3.13
C VAL A 89 10.00 -1.23 -2.41
N LYS A 90 10.34 -0.17 -3.15
CA LYS A 90 10.48 1.18 -2.56
C LYS A 90 9.13 1.73 -2.07
N LEU A 91 8.05 1.53 -2.83
CA LEU A 91 6.70 1.92 -2.40
C LEU A 91 6.25 1.17 -1.15
N GLU A 92 6.59 -0.11 -0.98
CA GLU A 92 6.30 -0.89 0.24
C GLU A 92 7.02 -0.28 1.46
N GLU A 93 8.28 0.09 1.31
CA GLU A 93 9.07 0.77 2.35
C GLU A 93 8.45 2.10 2.75
N GLU A 94 8.09 2.93 1.76
CA GLU A 94 7.47 4.23 2.00
C GLU A 94 6.08 4.11 2.62
N PHE A 95 5.27 3.15 2.16
CA PHE A 95 3.97 2.85 2.73
C PHE A 95 4.10 2.47 4.21
N SER A 96 5.05 1.60 4.53
CA SER A 96 5.38 1.24 5.91
C SER A 96 5.86 2.45 6.71
N HIS A 97 6.74 3.28 6.14
CA HIS A 97 7.27 4.47 6.79
C HIS A 97 6.15 5.47 7.15
N ILE A 98 5.22 5.74 6.23
CA ILE A 98 4.08 6.62 6.46
C ILE A 98 3.19 6.06 7.59
N LEU A 99 2.90 4.75 7.57
CA LEU A 99 2.12 4.09 8.63
C LEU A 99 2.78 4.18 10.00
N VAL A 100 4.10 4.05 10.08
CA VAL A 100 4.86 4.14 11.35
C VAL A 100 4.93 5.59 11.84
N LYS A 101 5.27 6.54 10.96
CA LYS A 101 5.44 7.95 11.32
C LYS A 101 4.13 8.63 11.74
N ASN A 102 3.02 8.19 11.17
CA ASN A 102 1.69 8.77 11.42
C ASN A 102 0.82 7.90 12.33
N ARG A 103 1.44 7.09 13.19
CA ARG A 103 0.72 6.41 14.27
C ARG A 103 0.05 7.45 15.16
N GLN A 104 -1.24 7.24 15.39
CA GLN A 104 -2.00 8.02 16.36
C GLN A 104 -2.30 7.11 17.55
N PHE A 105 -1.92 7.59 18.72
CA PHE A 105 -2.29 6.96 19.97
C PHE A 105 -3.52 7.69 20.52
N LEU A 106 -4.39 6.96 21.20
CA LEU A 106 -5.48 7.58 21.95
C LEU A 106 -4.85 8.60 22.92
N GLU A 107 -5.27 9.86 22.81
CA GLU A 107 -5.09 10.80 23.90
C GLU A 107 -6.06 10.34 24.99
N THR A 108 -5.59 9.42 25.83
CA THR A 108 -6.34 8.93 26.98
C THR A 108 -6.46 10.07 27.97
N GLU A 109 -7.46 10.93 27.79
CA GLU A 109 -7.99 11.74 28.89
C GLU A 109 -8.59 10.77 29.91
N LYS A 110 -7.74 10.30 30.84
CA LYS A 110 -8.01 9.65 32.13
C LYS A 110 -9.47 9.29 32.41
N GLY A 111 -10.02 8.38 31.62
CA GLY A 111 -11.37 7.85 31.74
C GLY A 111 -11.36 6.46 31.17
N ASN A 112 -11.91 5.50 31.90
CA ASN A 112 -11.91 4.08 31.55
C ASN A 112 -12.50 3.90 30.14
N VAL A 113 -11.64 3.65 29.14
CA VAL A 113 -12.07 3.36 27.78
C VAL A 113 -12.42 1.88 27.72
N SER A 114 -13.71 1.56 27.74
CA SER A 114 -14.18 0.24 27.33
C SER A 114 -14.09 0.16 25.81
N VAL A 115 -13.10 -0.56 25.29
CA VAL A 115 -12.94 -0.80 23.86
C VAL A 115 -13.76 -2.02 23.48
N CYS A 116 -14.94 -1.83 22.90
CA CYS A 116 -15.67 -2.91 22.25
C CYS A 116 -15.14 -3.05 20.80
N LEU A 117 -14.46 -4.15 20.49
CA LEU A 117 -14.14 -4.51 19.10
C LEU A 117 -15.42 -5.09 18.47
N CYS A 118 -16.29 -4.22 17.96
CA CYS A 118 -17.49 -4.66 17.27
C CYS A 118 -17.09 -5.44 16.00
N ARG A 119 -17.44 -6.72 15.99
CA ARG A 119 -17.59 -7.52 14.78
C ARG A 119 -18.86 -7.01 14.11
N ASP A 120 -18.74 -6.47 12.90
CA ASP A 120 -19.82 -5.90 12.09
C ASP A 120 -21.17 -6.59 12.32
N VAL A 121 -22.13 -5.82 12.82
CA VAL A 121 -23.55 -6.21 12.85
C VAL A 121 -24.06 -6.02 11.42
N ILE A 122 -24.19 -7.14 10.71
CA ILE A 122 -25.04 -7.20 9.52
C ILE A 122 -26.48 -7.09 10.05
N ASN A 123 -27.12 -5.96 9.74
CA ASN A 123 -28.54 -5.71 9.99
C ASN A 123 -29.37 -6.83 9.38
N GLU A 124 -30.05 -7.62 10.20
CA GLU A 124 -31.35 -8.18 9.86
C GLU A 124 -32.35 -7.44 10.75
N GLU A 125 -33.15 -6.60 10.11
CA GLU A 125 -34.25 -5.87 10.72
C GLU A 125 -35.25 -6.87 11.30
N GLU A 126 -35.60 -6.73 12.58
CA GLU A 126 -36.99 -6.82 13.03
C GLU A 126 -37.15 -6.17 14.42
N ASP A 127 -38.26 -5.44 14.50
CA ASP A 127 -38.74 -4.48 15.48
C ASP A 127 -38.90 -5.10 16.89
N ASP A 128 -38.40 -4.43 17.93
CA ASP A 128 -38.99 -4.49 19.28
C ASP A 128 -38.46 -3.34 20.16
N GLU A 129 -39.38 -2.53 20.68
CA GLU A 129 -39.16 -1.42 21.60
C GLU A 129 -38.55 -1.91 22.93
N VAL A 130 -37.28 -1.60 23.19
CA VAL A 130 -36.68 -1.77 24.52
C VAL A 130 -35.77 -0.58 24.85
N GLU A 131 -36.17 0.11 25.93
CA GLU A 131 -35.46 0.98 26.88
C GLU A 131 -34.12 1.61 26.49
N GLU A 132 -33.90 2.87 26.91
CA GLU A 132 -32.62 3.60 26.92
C GLU A 132 -31.50 2.79 27.61
N SER A 133 -30.98 1.79 26.90
CA SER A 133 -29.70 1.16 27.12
C SER A 133 -28.67 2.25 26.90
N SER A 134 -27.93 2.57 27.96
CA SER A 134 -26.81 3.50 27.94
C SER A 134 -25.96 3.21 26.71
N ILE A 135 -26.10 4.05 25.67
CA ILE A 135 -25.32 3.95 24.44
C ILE A 135 -23.86 4.03 24.89
N SER A 136 -23.21 2.88 24.98
CA SER A 136 -21.78 2.78 25.13
C SER A 136 -21.24 3.58 23.96
N LYS A 137 -20.73 4.78 24.23
CA LYS A 137 -20.16 5.64 23.18
C LYS A 137 -19.16 4.78 22.43
N GLU A 138 -19.47 4.47 21.19
CA GLU A 138 -18.64 3.64 20.34
C GLU A 138 -17.33 4.40 20.12
N PHE A 139 -16.26 3.98 20.79
CA PHE A 139 -14.96 4.62 20.67
C PHE A 139 -14.23 4.03 19.46
N ILE A 140 -14.23 4.79 18.36
CA ILE A 140 -13.44 4.44 17.17
C ILE A 140 -11.96 4.71 17.44
N ILE A 141 -11.15 3.65 17.49
CA ILE A 141 -9.69 3.77 17.64
C ILE A 141 -9.03 4.02 16.29
N ASN A 142 -8.65 5.27 16.05
CA ASN A 142 -7.82 5.63 14.90
C ASN A 142 -6.34 5.35 15.19
N LEU A 143 -5.79 4.23 14.67
CA LEU A 143 -4.35 3.91 14.86
C LEU A 143 -3.43 4.69 13.91
N VAL A 144 -3.96 5.41 12.92
CA VAL A 144 -3.21 6.21 11.94
C VAL A 144 -3.92 7.54 11.74
N ARG A 145 -3.18 8.64 11.62
CA ARG A 145 -3.74 9.97 11.39
C ARG A 145 -4.57 10.02 10.09
N PRO A 146 -5.80 10.56 10.11
CA PRO A 146 -6.66 10.56 8.92
C PRO A 146 -6.10 11.32 7.71
N ASN A 147 -5.27 12.34 7.94
CA ASN A 147 -4.70 13.18 6.87
C ASN A 147 -3.78 12.43 5.90
N VAL A 148 -3.19 11.30 6.29
CA VAL A 148 -2.31 10.50 5.42
C VAL A 148 -3.05 9.37 4.69
N ILE A 149 -4.33 9.13 5.00
CA ILE A 149 -5.14 8.09 4.35
C ILE A 149 -5.20 8.27 2.82
N PRO A 150 -5.41 9.48 2.27
CA PRO A 150 -5.42 9.66 0.82
C PRO A 150 -4.10 9.24 0.16
N VAL A 151 -2.96 9.59 0.76
CA VAL A 151 -1.63 9.24 0.25
C VAL A 151 -1.41 7.73 0.31
N LEU A 152 -1.74 7.09 1.44
CA LEU A 152 -1.68 5.63 1.57
C LEU A 152 -2.56 4.93 0.51
N LYS A 153 -3.74 5.49 0.22
CA LYS A 153 -4.64 4.96 -0.81
C LYS A 153 -4.03 5.09 -2.22
N CYS A 154 -3.39 6.20 -2.55
CA CYS A 154 -2.69 6.36 -3.83
C CYS A 154 -1.59 5.30 -4.00
N ILE A 155 -0.74 5.11 -2.98
CA ILE A 155 0.31 4.07 -2.99
C ILE A 155 -0.30 2.68 -3.16
N ALA A 156 -1.30 2.34 -2.35
CA ALA A 156 -1.95 1.02 -2.41
C ALA A 156 -2.59 0.75 -3.77
N ASN A 157 -3.29 1.73 -4.35
CA ASN A 157 -3.88 1.59 -5.68
C ASN A 157 -2.83 1.32 -6.76
N LEU A 158 -1.70 2.03 -6.74
CA LEU A 158 -0.62 1.81 -7.70
C LEU A 158 0.01 0.42 -7.52
N MET A 159 0.27 0.00 -6.27
CA MET A 159 0.78 -1.34 -5.98
C MET A 159 -0.19 -2.43 -6.46
N PHE A 160 -1.50 -2.22 -6.28
CA PHE A 160 -2.53 -3.18 -6.69
C PHE A 160 -2.62 -3.27 -8.21
N ALA A 161 -2.62 -2.12 -8.91
CA ALA A 161 -2.56 -2.08 -10.37
C ALA A 161 -1.31 -2.79 -10.92
N SER A 162 -0.21 -2.75 -10.18
CA SER A 162 1.06 -3.40 -10.54
C SER A 162 1.14 -4.88 -10.14
N LYS A 163 0.07 -5.45 -9.55
CA LYS A 163 -0.01 -6.85 -9.05
C LYS A 163 0.83 -7.14 -7.79
N TYR A 164 1.09 -6.12 -6.97
CA TYR A 164 1.78 -6.20 -5.67
C TYR A 164 0.80 -6.02 -4.50
N GLU A 165 -0.43 -6.53 -4.64
CA GLU A 165 -1.48 -6.43 -3.63
C GLU A 165 -1.10 -7.15 -2.33
N GLN A 166 -0.37 -8.27 -2.44
CA GLN A 166 0.01 -9.10 -1.31
C GLN A 166 1.06 -8.39 -0.44
N GLU A 167 2.10 -7.85 -1.05
CA GLU A 167 3.18 -7.09 -0.41
C GLU A 167 2.60 -5.88 0.33
N CYS A 168 1.77 -5.10 -0.36
CA CYS A 168 1.09 -3.95 0.23
C CYS A 168 0.22 -4.35 1.44
N THR A 169 -0.58 -5.42 1.30
CA THR A 169 -1.45 -5.93 2.36
C THR A 169 -0.66 -6.43 3.57
N LEU A 170 0.41 -7.19 3.34
CA LEU A 170 1.28 -7.68 4.41
C LEU A 170 2.00 -6.54 5.14
N ALA A 171 2.48 -5.54 4.42
CA ALA A 171 3.05 -4.33 5.00
C ALA A 171 2.02 -3.60 5.87
N TYR A 172 0.77 -3.45 5.41
CA TYR A 172 -0.31 -2.86 6.20
C TYR A 172 -0.56 -3.65 7.50
N ILE A 173 -0.81 -4.97 7.39
CA ILE A 173 -1.11 -5.84 8.53
C ILE A 173 0.02 -5.81 9.54
N ARG A 174 1.28 -5.92 9.10
CA ARG A 174 2.46 -5.89 9.96
C ARG A 174 2.51 -4.61 10.79
N ASN A 175 2.33 -3.46 10.15
CA ASN A 175 2.42 -2.16 10.82
C ASN A 175 1.21 -1.91 11.75
N ARG A 176 0.00 -2.28 11.33
CA ARG A 176 -1.22 -2.12 12.13
C ARG A 176 -1.24 -3.03 13.36
N ARG A 177 -0.75 -4.26 13.24
CA ARG A 177 -0.61 -5.19 14.37
C ARG A 177 0.32 -4.63 15.44
N VAL A 178 1.44 -4.04 15.04
CA VAL A 178 2.39 -3.39 15.97
C VAL A 178 1.73 -2.18 16.65
N ALA A 179 1.10 -1.30 15.88
CA ALA A 179 0.42 -0.13 16.44
C ALA A 179 -0.71 -0.51 17.41
N LEU A 180 -1.50 -1.53 17.08
CA LEU A 180 -2.55 -2.04 17.98
C LEU A 180 -1.96 -2.62 19.27
N ALA A 181 -0.90 -3.44 19.17
CA ALA A 181 -0.24 -3.99 20.34
C ALA A 181 0.29 -2.89 21.29
N GLU A 182 0.86 -1.82 20.73
CA GLU A 182 1.31 -0.65 21.51
C GLU A 182 0.14 0.08 22.21
N VAL A 183 -1.02 0.20 21.55
CA VAL A 183 -2.23 0.79 22.16
C VAL A 183 -2.75 -0.09 23.29
N LEU A 184 -2.88 -1.41 23.07
CA LEU A 184 -3.34 -2.35 24.09
C LEU A 184 -2.42 -2.33 25.33
N PHE A 185 -1.10 -2.31 25.11
CA PHE A 185 -0.11 -2.19 26.17
C PHE A 185 -0.28 -0.91 27.00
N ARG A 186 -0.54 0.24 26.35
CA ARG A 186 -0.77 1.52 27.07
C ARG A 186 -2.08 1.56 27.85
N LEU A 187 -3.08 0.81 27.40
CA LEU A 187 -4.36 0.68 28.11
C LEU A 187 -4.27 -0.27 29.30
N ASP A 188 -3.07 -0.77 29.63
CA ASP A 188 -2.82 -1.79 30.66
C ASP A 188 -3.68 -3.06 30.44
N MET A 189 -4.12 -3.26 29.19
CA MET A 189 -4.73 -4.51 28.76
C MET A 189 -3.59 -5.49 28.50
N GLU A 190 -3.02 -6.02 29.58
CA GLU A 190 -2.12 -7.16 29.48
C GLU A 190 -2.85 -8.31 28.77
N ARG A 191 -2.10 -9.04 27.94
CA ARG A 191 -2.60 -10.28 27.33
C ARG A 191 -2.70 -11.35 28.40
N MET A 192 -3.72 -11.26 29.25
CA MET A 192 -4.07 -12.31 30.18
C MET A 192 -4.62 -13.50 29.40
N SER A 193 -4.08 -14.69 29.68
CA SER A 193 -4.64 -15.93 29.17
C SER A 193 -6.00 -16.20 29.82
N ILE A 194 -6.85 -16.98 29.15
CA ILE A 194 -8.15 -17.40 29.72
C ILE A 194 -7.94 -18.10 31.08
N ASP A 195 -6.88 -18.90 31.21
CA ASP A 195 -6.57 -19.61 32.45
C ASP A 195 -6.19 -18.66 33.60
N GLU A 196 -5.51 -17.55 33.33
CA GLU A 196 -5.22 -16.51 34.32
C GLU A 196 -6.48 -15.72 34.69
N LEU A 197 -7.35 -15.46 33.72
CA LEU A 197 -8.63 -14.76 33.90
C LEU A 197 -9.59 -15.55 34.81
N VAL A 198 -9.63 -16.87 34.64
CA VAL A 198 -10.46 -17.77 35.47
C VAL A 198 -9.92 -17.88 36.91
N LYS A 199 -8.60 -17.74 37.09
CA LYS A 199 -7.95 -17.81 38.42
C LYS A 199 -7.91 -16.48 39.16
N MET A 200 -8.38 -15.39 38.55
CA MET A 200 -8.50 -14.13 39.26
C MET A 200 -9.56 -14.26 40.37
N ASP A 201 -9.21 -13.79 41.56
CA ASP A 201 -10.17 -13.59 42.64
C ASP A 201 -11.02 -12.36 42.28
N TRP A 202 -12.13 -12.62 41.60
CA TRP A 202 -13.13 -11.60 41.30
C TRP A 202 -13.85 -11.19 42.61
N PRO A 203 -14.05 -9.89 42.87
CA PRO A 203 -14.75 -9.39 44.05
C PRO A 203 -16.26 -9.66 44.03
#